data_AF-A0A939W2N0-F1
#
_entry.id   AF-A0A939W2N0-F1
#
_cell.length_a   1.000
_cell.length_b   1.000
_cell.length_c   1.000
_cell.angle_alpha   90.00
_cell.angle_beta   90.00
_cell.angle_gamma   90.00
#
_symmetry.space_group_name_H-M   'P 1'
#
loop_
_entity.id
_entity.type
_entity.pdbx_description
1 polymer ?
#
loop_
_entity_poly.entity_id
_entity_poly.type
_entity_poly.pdbx_seq_one_letter_code
_entity_poly.pdbx_strand_id
1 'polypeptide(L)'
;MDTLFTVAASFFGAVSGVIAAALYHILYLLFYQNVAASSLVWMICSLTIVLIIRLYIKIRKRVEFPDIILLIFLIALIISVEGAVIFTVLNACTNFTEDSQIKFMYALLNSNNVSVFVSALLPRVPVNILDKAICVLLGWFSFKGVRKILEAITASKKA
;
A
#
# COMPACT_ATOMS: atom_id res chain seq x y z
N MET A 1 7.13 -2.39 3.21
CA MET A 1 7.53 -1.34 2.24
C MET A 1 7.47 -1.85 0.80
N ASP A 2 6.37 -2.48 0.44
CA ASP A 2 6.02 -3.05 -0.86
C ASP A 2 5.39 -2.03 -1.84
N THR A 3 4.93 -0.89 -1.33
CA THR A 3 3.99 -0.01 -2.05
C THR A 3 4.53 1.40 -2.30
N LEU A 4 5.78 1.70 -1.96
CA LEU A 4 6.38 3.02 -2.17
C LEU A 4 6.27 3.48 -3.64
N PHE A 5 6.68 2.62 -4.58
CA PHE A 5 6.62 2.93 -6.01
C PHE A 5 5.18 3.03 -6.53
N THR A 6 4.28 2.18 -6.04
CA THR A 6 2.84 2.25 -6.35
C THR A 6 2.24 3.58 -5.89
N VAL A 7 2.54 4.01 -4.66
CA VAL A 7 2.08 5.28 -4.09
C VAL A 7 2.63 6.45 -4.89
N ALA A 8 3.94 6.48 -5.16
CA ALA A 8 4.57 7.52 -5.96
C ALA A 8 3.95 7.61 -7.36
N ALA A 9 3.82 6.48 -8.05
CA ALA A 9 3.23 6.41 -9.39
C ALA A 9 1.74 6.83 -9.39
N SER A 10 1.01 6.59 -8.31
CA SER A 10 -0.40 6.99 -8.17
C SER A 10 -0.58 8.51 -8.13
N PHE A 11 0.39 9.26 -7.60
CA PHE A 11 0.35 10.73 -7.66
C PHE A 11 0.43 11.25 -9.10
N PHE A 12 1.18 10.57 -9.99
CA PHE A 12 1.26 10.93 -11.41
C PHE A 12 0.03 10.50 -12.22
N GLY A 13 -0.65 9.42 -11.85
CA GLY A 13 -1.80 8.91 -12.60
C GLY A 13 -2.36 7.60 -12.08
N ALA A 14 -3.61 7.31 -12.44
CA ALA A 14 -4.25 6.04 -12.08
C ALA A 14 -3.58 4.86 -12.82
N VAL A 15 -3.37 5.03 -14.13
CA VAL A 15 -2.74 4.02 -14.98
C VAL A 15 -1.31 3.71 -14.51
N SER A 16 -0.52 4.73 -14.21
CA SER A 16 0.83 4.55 -13.67
C SER A 16 0.84 3.84 -12.32
N GLY A 17 -0.10 4.16 -11.42
CA GLY A 17 -0.27 3.46 -10.15
C GLY A 17 -0.62 1.97 -10.34
N VAL A 18 -1.58 1.65 -11.22
CA VAL A 18 -2.00 0.27 -11.52
C VAL A 18 -0.84 -0.53 -12.13
N ILE A 19 -0.11 0.04 -13.09
CA ILE A 19 1.06 -0.61 -13.70
C ILE A 19 2.12 -0.89 -12.64
N ALA A 20 2.43 0.09 -11.77
CA ALA A 20 3.42 -0.10 -10.70
C ALA A 20 2.99 -1.20 -9.71
N ALA A 21 1.71 -1.26 -9.33
CA ALA A 21 1.17 -2.34 -8.51
C ALA A 21 1.32 -3.71 -9.19
N ALA A 22 0.85 -3.84 -10.44
CA ALA A 22 0.92 -5.10 -11.18
C ALA A 22 2.37 -5.57 -11.36
N LEU A 23 3.27 -4.68 -11.76
CA LEU A 23 4.69 -5.01 -11.93
C LEU A 23 5.31 -5.47 -10.62
N TYR A 24 5.05 -4.80 -9.50
CA TYR A 24 5.59 -5.24 -8.21
C TYR A 24 5.19 -6.69 -7.89
N HIS A 25 3.90 -7.02 -7.98
CA HIS A 25 3.40 -8.36 -7.65
C HIS A 25 3.86 -9.45 -8.64
N ILE A 26 3.92 -9.13 -9.93
CA ILE A 26 4.44 -10.05 -10.95
C ILE A 26 5.93 -10.31 -10.74
N LEU A 27 6.74 -9.26 -10.55
CA LEU A 27 8.18 -9.40 -10.31
C LEU A 27 8.44 -10.12 -8.99
N TYR A 28 7.68 -9.82 -7.94
CA TYR A 28 7.78 -10.51 -6.66
C TYR A 28 7.58 -12.02 -6.83
N LEU A 29 6.56 -12.44 -7.57
CA LEU A 29 6.30 -13.85 -7.87
C LEU A 29 7.42 -14.51 -8.71
N LEU A 30 7.99 -13.78 -9.68
CA LEU A 30 9.02 -14.33 -10.58
C LEU A 30 10.39 -14.45 -9.91
N PHE A 31 10.76 -13.51 -9.04
CA PHE A 31 12.10 -13.42 -8.47
C PHE A 31 12.24 -14.04 -7.08
N TYR A 32 11.14 -14.16 -6.32
CA TYR A 32 11.19 -14.82 -5.00
C TYR A 32 10.78 -16.28 -5.11
N GLN A 33 11.77 -17.16 -4.95
CA GLN A 33 11.56 -18.61 -4.88
C GLN A 33 10.69 -18.94 -3.66
N ASN A 34 9.71 -19.82 -3.84
CA ASN A 34 8.73 -20.28 -2.83
C ASN A 34 7.54 -19.35 -2.54
N VAL A 35 7.27 -18.34 -3.37
CA VAL A 35 6.03 -17.56 -3.27
C VAL A 35 4.89 -18.31 -3.96
N ALA A 36 3.86 -18.67 -3.20
CA ALA A 36 2.66 -19.30 -3.75
C ALA A 36 1.89 -18.31 -4.63
N ALA A 37 1.26 -18.80 -5.71
CA ALA A 37 0.44 -17.97 -6.61
C ALA A 37 -0.74 -17.28 -5.88
N SER A 38 -1.21 -17.86 -4.76
CA SER A 38 -2.20 -17.23 -3.87
C SER A 38 -1.74 -15.88 -3.31
N SER A 39 -0.44 -15.60 -3.33
CA SER A 39 0.11 -14.31 -2.91
C SER A 39 -0.25 -13.16 -3.85
N LEU A 40 -0.68 -13.44 -5.09
CA LEU A 40 -1.17 -12.41 -6.01
C LEU A 40 -2.45 -11.73 -5.50
N VAL A 41 -3.20 -12.36 -4.58
CA VAL A 41 -4.39 -11.76 -3.95
C VAL A 41 -4.02 -10.48 -3.16
N TRP A 42 -2.79 -10.38 -2.66
CA TRP A 42 -2.29 -9.18 -1.98
C TRP A 42 -2.20 -7.95 -2.91
N MET A 43 -2.26 -8.15 -4.22
CA MET A 43 -2.37 -7.06 -5.20
C MET A 43 -3.60 -6.19 -5.00
N ILE A 44 -4.67 -6.74 -4.43
CA ILE A 44 -5.90 -5.99 -4.11
C ILE A 44 -5.57 -4.77 -3.23
N CYS A 45 -4.80 -4.95 -2.16
CA CYS A 45 -4.39 -3.85 -1.28
C CYS A 45 -3.62 -2.75 -2.05
N SER A 46 -2.74 -3.14 -2.97
CA SER A 46 -1.99 -2.19 -3.80
C SER A 46 -2.90 -1.41 -4.75
N LEU A 47 -3.90 -2.08 -5.35
CA LEU A 47 -4.88 -1.42 -6.22
C LEU A 47 -5.79 -0.48 -5.43
N THR A 48 -6.21 -0.86 -4.22
CA THR A 48 -6.98 -0.01 -3.32
C THR A 48 -6.22 1.28 -2.99
N ILE A 49 -4.91 1.20 -2.72
CA ILE A 49 -4.07 2.39 -2.52
C ILE A 49 -4.13 3.34 -3.72
N VAL A 50 -3.99 2.81 -4.94
CA VAL A 50 -4.07 3.60 -6.17
C VAL A 50 -5.43 4.30 -6.24
N LEU A 51 -6.52 3.57 -6.02
CA LEU A 51 -7.87 4.13 -6.07
C LEU A 51 -8.07 5.24 -5.05
N ILE A 52 -7.68 5.03 -3.78
CA ILE A 52 -7.81 6.04 -2.72
C ILE A 52 -7.07 7.31 -3.11
N ILE A 53 -5.79 7.22 -3.49
CA ILE A 53 -4.98 8.38 -3.85
C ILE A 53 -5.60 9.13 -5.04
N ARG A 54 -6.04 8.40 -6.08
CA ARG A 54 -6.59 9.03 -7.30
C ARG A 54 -7.94 9.67 -7.08
N LEU A 55 -8.84 9.02 -6.36
CA LEU A 55 -10.13 9.60 -6.00
C LEU A 55 -9.93 10.83 -5.14
N TYR A 56 -9.02 10.78 -4.17
CA TYR A 56 -8.71 11.92 -3.31
C TYR A 56 -8.17 13.12 -4.10
N ILE A 57 -7.19 12.90 -4.99
CA ILE A 57 -6.63 13.95 -5.85
C ILE A 57 -7.70 14.52 -6.79
N LYS A 58 -8.61 13.68 -7.32
CA LYS A 58 -9.69 14.13 -8.22
C LYS A 58 -10.68 15.06 -7.52
N ILE A 59 -10.92 14.83 -6.22
CA ILE A 59 -11.86 15.63 -5.42
C ILE A 59 -11.22 16.94 -4.94
N ARG A 60 -9.92 16.95 -4.64
CA ARG A 60 -9.24 18.11 -4.05
C ARG A 60 -8.59 19.00 -5.11
N LYS A 61 -8.85 20.32 -5.03
CA LYS A 61 -8.23 21.31 -5.93
C LYS A 61 -6.70 21.36 -5.79
N ARG A 62 -6.19 21.17 -4.57
CA ARG A 62 -4.76 21.09 -4.23
C ARG A 62 -4.58 20.11 -3.08
N VAL A 63 -3.49 19.35 -3.10
CA VAL A 63 -3.12 18.41 -2.04
C VAL A 63 -2.03 19.05 -1.19
N GLU A 64 -2.37 19.37 0.06
CA GLU A 64 -1.51 19.98 1.05
C GLU A 64 -1.05 18.97 2.11
N PHE A 65 -0.21 19.40 3.05
CA PHE A 65 0.33 18.49 4.07
C PHE A 65 -0.75 17.82 4.94
N PRO A 66 -1.82 18.49 5.40
CA PRO A 66 -2.89 17.84 6.16
C PRO A 66 -3.60 16.74 5.37
N ASP A 67 -3.72 16.89 4.05
CA ASP A 67 -4.29 15.87 3.18
C ASP A 67 -3.44 14.59 3.18
N ILE A 68 -2.13 14.74 3.27
CA ILE A 68 -1.19 13.61 3.33
C ILE A 68 -1.35 12.85 4.64
N ILE A 69 -1.49 13.55 5.76
CA ILE A 69 -1.76 12.91 7.06
C ILE A 69 -3.07 12.12 6.98
N LEU A 70 -4.14 12.72 6.45
CA LEU A 70 -5.42 12.03 6.28
C LEU A 70 -5.30 10.81 5.38
N LEU A 71 -4.58 10.92 4.25
CA LEU A 71 -4.35 9.81 3.34
C LEU A 71 -3.59 8.66 4.01
N ILE A 72 -2.60 8.96 4.85
CA ILE A 72 -1.86 7.93 5.60
C ILE A 72 -2.82 7.11 6.47
N PHE A 73 -3.63 7.77 7.29
CA PHE A 73 -4.58 7.08 8.17
C PHE A 73 -5.66 6.35 7.39
N LEU A 74 -6.24 7.00 6.38
CA LEU A 74 -7.30 6.42 5.55
C LEU A 74 -6.82 5.15 4.85
N ILE A 75 -5.67 5.22 4.19
CA ILE A 75 -5.07 4.08 3.50
C ILE A 75 -4.74 2.99 4.52
N ALA A 76 -4.04 3.33 5.61
CA ALA A 76 -3.60 2.36 6.61
C ALA A 76 -4.77 1.60 7.25
N LEU A 77 -5.88 2.27 7.54
CA LEU A 77 -7.06 1.62 8.11
C LEU A 77 -7.74 0.70 7.10
N ILE A 78 -7.96 1.16 5.87
CA ILE A 78 -8.63 0.37 4.84
C ILE A 78 -7.84 -0.88 4.52
N ILE A 79 -6.54 -0.76 4.24
CA ILE A 79 -5.70 -1.92 3.89
C ILE A 79 -5.48 -2.87 5.08
N SER A 80 -5.58 -2.38 6.32
CA SER A 80 -5.53 -3.24 7.51
C SER A 80 -6.73 -4.17 7.54
N VAL A 81 -7.92 -3.65 7.24
CA VAL A 81 -9.15 -4.44 7.12
C VAL A 81 -9.08 -5.38 5.93
N GLU A 82 -8.71 -4.88 4.74
CA GLU A 82 -8.55 -5.73 3.55
C GLU A 82 -7.55 -6.86 3.78
N GLY A 83 -6.38 -6.54 4.35
CA GLY A 83 -5.34 -7.52 4.66
C GLY A 83 -5.81 -8.57 5.68
N ALA A 84 -6.60 -8.17 6.69
CA ALA A 84 -7.18 -9.10 7.65
C ALA A 84 -8.23 -10.02 6.99
N VAL A 85 -9.07 -9.50 6.10
CA VAL A 85 -10.03 -10.30 5.32
C VAL A 85 -9.30 -11.29 4.42
N ILE A 86 -8.34 -10.82 3.61
CA ILE A 86 -7.53 -11.64 2.71
C ILE A 86 -6.84 -12.76 3.50
N PHE A 87 -6.18 -12.41 4.60
CA PHE A 87 -5.51 -13.39 5.45
C PHE A 87 -6.49 -14.42 6.02
N THR A 88 -7.64 -13.99 6.53
CA THR A 88 -8.64 -14.91 7.11
C THR A 88 -9.12 -15.92 6.07
N VAL A 89 -9.38 -15.48 4.84
CA VAL A 89 -9.79 -16.35 3.73
C VAL A 89 -8.66 -17.28 3.32
N LEU A 90 -7.44 -16.78 3.14
CA LEU A 90 -6.29 -17.60 2.73
C LEU A 90 -5.90 -18.62 3.81
N ASN A 91 -5.93 -18.23 5.09
CA ASN A 91 -5.68 -19.13 6.20
C ASN A 91 -6.69 -20.29 6.22
N ALA A 92 -7.97 -20.01 5.95
CA ALA A 92 -9.02 -21.03 5.88
C ALA A 92 -8.92 -21.94 4.63
N CYS A 93 -8.50 -21.40 3.49
CA CYS A 93 -8.48 -22.15 2.22
C CYS A 93 -7.17 -22.88 1.93
N THR A 94 -6.02 -22.36 2.38
CA THR A 94 -4.70 -22.84 1.93
C THR A 94 -3.69 -23.01 3.05
N ASN A 95 -4.09 -22.93 4.33
CA ASN A 95 -3.17 -22.90 5.48
C ASN A 95 -2.06 -21.85 5.32
N PHE A 96 -2.41 -20.71 4.73
CA PHE A 96 -1.48 -19.62 4.46
C PHE A 96 -0.85 -19.11 5.76
N THR A 97 0.48 -18.99 5.77
CA THR A 97 1.21 -18.50 6.94
C THR A 97 1.41 -16.99 6.87
N GLU A 98 1.27 -16.32 8.02
CA GLU A 98 1.44 -14.87 8.09
C GLU A 98 2.85 -14.40 7.73
N ASP A 99 2.92 -13.15 7.27
CA ASP A 99 4.19 -12.46 7.09
C ASP A 99 4.88 -12.20 8.44
N SER A 100 6.20 -12.29 8.42
CA SER A 100 7.16 -12.01 9.48
C SER A 100 6.84 -10.78 10.34
N GLN A 101 6.31 -9.70 9.74
CA GLN A 101 6.08 -8.43 10.42
C GLN A 101 4.96 -8.49 11.48
N ILE A 102 3.95 -9.32 11.25
CA ILE A 102 2.75 -9.42 12.10
C ILE A 102 2.60 -10.79 12.76
N LYS A 103 3.39 -11.78 12.31
CA LYS A 103 3.37 -13.17 12.76
C LYS A 103 3.44 -13.34 14.28
N PHE A 104 4.31 -12.58 14.96
CA PHE A 104 4.46 -12.68 16.42
C PHE A 104 3.17 -12.31 17.15
N MET A 105 2.62 -11.13 16.85
CA MET A 105 1.44 -10.64 17.55
C MET A 105 0.18 -11.39 17.13
N TYR A 106 0.09 -11.82 15.87
CA TYR A 106 -0.94 -12.76 15.42
C TYR A 106 -0.92 -14.06 16.23
N ALA A 107 0.25 -14.70 16.35
CA ALA A 107 0.39 -15.97 17.09
C ALA A 107 0.04 -15.81 18.57
N LEU A 108 0.43 -14.69 19.19
CA LEU A 108 0.09 -14.37 20.58
C LEU A 108 -1.42 -14.19 20.78
N LEU A 109 -2.10 -13.46 19.90
CA LEU A 109 -3.55 -13.25 20.02
C LEU A 109 -4.32 -14.54 19.77
N ASN A 110 -3.91 -15.29 18.74
CA ASN A 110 -4.55 -16.55 18.37
C ASN A 110 -4.37 -17.62 19.47
N SER A 111 -3.23 -17.66 20.17
CA SER A 111 -3.03 -18.57 21.32
C SER A 111 -3.88 -18.21 22.53
N ASN A 112 -4.40 -16.98 22.60
CA ASN A 112 -5.33 -16.50 23.62
C ASN A 112 -6.81 -16.60 23.19
N ASN A 113 -7.12 -17.45 22.19
CA ASN A 113 -8.47 -17.67 21.67
C ASN A 113 -9.16 -16.43 21.06
N VAL A 114 -8.37 -15.42 20.63
CA VAL A 114 -8.91 -14.30 19.85
C VAL A 114 -9.17 -14.78 18.41
N SER A 115 -10.29 -14.35 17.82
CA SER A 115 -10.68 -14.80 16.48
C SER A 115 -9.60 -14.50 15.43
N VAL A 116 -9.47 -15.38 14.43
CA VAL A 116 -8.45 -15.25 13.36
C VAL A 116 -8.46 -13.87 12.72
N PHE A 117 -9.66 -13.34 12.42
CA PHE A 117 -9.81 -12.00 11.84
C PHE A 117 -9.27 -10.89 12.75
N VAL A 118 -9.61 -10.90 14.04
CA VAL A 118 -9.15 -9.87 14.99
C VAL A 118 -7.65 -10.00 15.26
N SER A 119 -7.16 -11.24 15.40
CA SER A 119 -5.74 -11.57 15.53
C SER A 119 -4.93 -11.11 14.31
N ALA A 120 -5.54 -11.12 13.13
CA ALA A 120 -4.96 -10.61 11.89
C ALA A 120 -5.06 -9.08 11.78
N LEU A 121 -6.15 -8.47 12.23
CA LEU A 121 -6.43 -7.04 12.09
C LEU A 121 -5.58 -6.17 13.04
N LEU A 122 -5.58 -6.50 14.34
CA LEU A 122 -4.95 -5.65 15.36
C LEU A 122 -3.47 -5.37 15.08
N PRO A 123 -2.65 -6.36 14.66
CA PRO A 123 -1.26 -6.10 14.30
C PRO A 123 -1.05 -5.28 13.04
N ARG A 124 -1.98 -5.38 12.08
CA ARG A 124 -1.87 -4.66 10.81
C ARG A 124 -2.04 -3.17 10.99
N VAL A 125 -2.90 -2.71 11.90
CA VAL A 125 -3.17 -1.27 12.09
C VAL A 125 -1.89 -0.46 12.38
N PRO A 126 -1.12 -0.72 13.46
CA PRO A 126 0.07 0.06 13.75
C PRO A 126 1.17 -0.11 12.68
N VAL A 127 1.35 -1.34 12.15
CA VAL A 127 2.35 -1.62 11.11
C VAL A 127 2.03 -0.85 9.82
N ASN A 128 0.77 -0.85 9.39
CA ASN A 128 0.33 -0.14 8.20
C ASN A 128 0.37 1.38 8.40
N ILE A 129 0.06 1.90 9.59
CA ILE A 129 0.21 3.34 9.85
C ILE A 129 1.66 3.76 9.63
N LEU A 130 2.62 3.02 10.18
CA LEU A 130 4.04 3.33 10.04
C LEU A 130 4.52 3.17 8.58
N ASP A 131 4.19 2.04 7.95
CA ASP A 131 4.59 1.77 6.56
C ASP A 131 3.99 2.79 5.60
N LYS A 132 2.72 3.18 5.77
CA LYS A 132 2.07 4.18 4.92
C LYS A 132 2.50 5.61 5.24
N ALA A 133 2.87 5.93 6.47
CA ALA A 133 3.51 7.20 6.76
C ALA A 133 4.76 7.39 5.89
N ILE A 134 5.62 6.37 5.83
CA ILE A 134 6.84 6.42 5.02
C ILE A 134 6.50 6.45 3.53
N CYS A 135 5.66 5.53 3.05
CA CYS A 135 5.37 5.39 1.62
C CYS A 135 4.64 6.61 1.04
N VAL A 136 3.65 7.16 1.75
CA VAL A 136 2.87 8.33 1.29
C VAL A 136 3.70 9.60 1.35
N LEU A 137 4.48 9.83 2.41
CA LEU A 137 5.36 11.00 2.48
C LEU A 137 6.41 10.98 1.36
N LEU A 138 7.15 9.87 1.24
CA LEU A 138 8.19 9.75 0.20
C LEU A 138 7.59 9.82 -1.20
N GLY A 139 6.45 9.17 -1.45
CA GLY A 139 5.76 9.23 -2.73
C GLY A 139 5.31 10.65 -3.10
N TRP A 140 4.76 11.38 -2.13
CA TRP A 140 4.34 12.77 -2.34
C TRP A 140 5.52 13.73 -2.56
N PHE A 141 6.60 13.59 -1.80
CA PHE A 141 7.82 14.39 -2.00
C PHE A 141 8.47 14.09 -3.35
N SER A 142 8.51 12.82 -3.76
CA SER A 142 9.02 12.40 -5.07
C SER A 142 8.19 13.03 -6.19
N PHE A 143 6.86 13.02 -6.08
CA PHE A 143 5.96 13.69 -7.02
C PHE A 143 6.24 15.18 -7.13
N LYS A 144 6.35 15.89 -6.00
CA LYS A 144 6.67 17.33 -5.98
C LYS A 144 8.03 17.63 -6.59
N GLY A 145 9.05 16.83 -6.27
CA GLY A 145 10.40 16.99 -6.78
C GLY A 145 10.47 16.84 -8.30
N VAL A 146 9.92 15.75 -8.83
CA VAL A 146 9.87 15.49 -10.28
C VAL A 146 9.06 16.58 -11.00
N ARG A 147 7.92 17.00 -10.45
CA ARG A 147 7.11 18.06 -11.08
C ARG A 147 7.88 19.38 -11.18
N LYS A 148 8.60 19.76 -10.12
CA LYS A 148 9.44 20.97 -10.11
C LYS A 148 10.57 20.89 -11.16
N ILE A 149 11.19 19.72 -11.33
CA ILE A 149 12.23 19.50 -12.34
C ILE A 149 11.64 19.64 -13.76
N LEU A 150 10.49 19.03 -14.02
CA LEU A 150 9.81 19.11 -15.32
C LEU A 150 9.39 20.55 -15.67
N GLU A 151 8.87 21.29 -14.69
CA GLU A 151 8.52 22.71 -14.83
C GLU A 151 9.78 23.54 -15.18
N ALA A 152 10.90 23.31 -14.49
CA ALA A 152 12.17 24.01 -14.75
C ALA A 152 12.72 23.72 -16.17
N ILE A 153 12.69 22.46 -16.61
CA ILE A 153 13.12 22.07 -17.97
C ILE A 153 12.23 22.73 -19.03
N THR A 154 10.92 22.79 -18.79
CA THR A 154 9.97 23.38 -19.74
C THR A 154 10.15 24.89 -19.85
N ALA A 155 10.45 25.57 -18.73
CA ALA A 155 10.77 27.00 -18.72
C ALA A 155 12.07 27.29 -19.49
N SER A 156 13.11 26.47 -19.29
CA SER A 156 14.40 26.62 -20.00
C SER A 156 14.31 26.41 -21.51
N LYS A 157 13.33 25.65 -22.02
CA LYS A 157 13.12 25.46 -23.47
C LYS A 157 12.34 26.59 -24.14
N LYS A 158 11.71 27.48 -23.35
CA LYS A 158 10.91 28.61 -23.86
C LYS A 158 11.67 29.94 -23.85
N ALA A 159 12.79 30.01 -23.13
CA ALA A 159 13.72 31.14 -23.13
C ALA A 159 14.74 30.97 -24.26
#